data_AF-A0A6C0B2W7-F1
#
_entry.id   AF-A0A6C0B2W7-F1
#
_cell.length_a   1.000
_cell.length_b   1.000
_cell.length_c   1.000
_cell.angle_alpha   90.00
_cell.angle_beta   90.00
_cell.angle_gamma   90.00
#
_symmetry.space_group_name_H-M   'P 1'
#
loop_
_entity.id
_entity.type
_entity.pdbx_description
1 polymer ?
#
loop_
_entity_poly.entity_id
_entity_poly.type
_entity_poly.pdbx_seq_one_letter_code
_entity_poly.pdbx_strand_id
1 'polypeptide(L)'
;MEKFTENIKKWSLVEEKLKSINEHTKKLRTIKNELNKDITQYMNENNLTNKKINLPAGEVRLIEKKEYGTLSFSYIELCLENIIADKEQIQFIINYLREQRDVSTVQELRLISK
;
A
#
# COMPACT_ATOMS: atom_id res chain seq x y z
N MET A 1 -0.35 -22.00 -32.74
CA MET A 1 -1.25 -22.62 -31.75
C MET A 1 -0.49 -23.21 -30.56
N GLU A 2 0.54 -24.03 -30.78
CA GLU A 2 1.31 -24.67 -29.68
C GLU A 2 1.94 -23.67 -28.68
N LYS A 3 2.69 -22.67 -29.18
CA LYS A 3 3.28 -21.61 -28.35
C LYS A 3 2.25 -20.79 -27.56
N PHE A 4 1.05 -20.59 -28.11
CA PHE A 4 -0.03 -19.88 -27.42
C PHE A 4 -0.53 -20.68 -26.23
N THR A 5 -0.83 -21.97 -26.43
CA THR A 5 -1.28 -22.88 -25.37
C THR A 5 -0.21 -23.04 -24.27
N GLU A 6 1.07 -23.11 -24.64
CA GLU A 6 2.16 -23.15 -23.68
C GLU A 6 2.24 -21.87 -22.84
N ASN A 7 2.11 -20.70 -23.48
CA ASN A 7 2.10 -19.41 -22.78
C ASN A 7 0.94 -19.30 -21.79
N ILE A 8 -0.26 -19.75 -22.15
CA ILE A 8 -1.42 -19.75 -21.24
C ILE A 8 -1.20 -20.68 -20.04
N LYS A 9 -0.62 -21.87 -20.26
CA LYS A 9 -0.26 -22.78 -19.16
C LYS A 9 0.77 -22.16 -18.22
N LYS A 10 1.83 -21.56 -18.77
CA LYS A 10 2.87 -20.86 -18.00
C LYS A 10 2.29 -19.69 -17.22
N TRP A 11 1.46 -18.86 -17.87
CA TRP A 11 0.78 -17.74 -17.22
C TRP A 11 -0.08 -18.21 -16.05
N SER A 12 -0.90 -19.26 -16.22
CA SER A 12 -1.73 -19.81 -15.14
C SER A 12 -0.90 -20.30 -13.95
N LEU A 13 0.22 -20.98 -14.20
CA LEU A 13 1.12 -21.44 -13.13
C LEU A 13 1.79 -20.28 -12.39
N VAL A 14 2.09 -19.18 -13.09
CA VAL A 14 2.63 -17.95 -12.48
C VAL A 14 1.58 -17.27 -11.61
N GLU A 15 0.34 -17.15 -12.11
CA GLU A 15 -0.78 -16.57 -11.35
C GLU A 15 -1.04 -17.31 -10.02
N GLU A 16 -1.07 -18.64 -10.04
CA GLU A 16 -1.25 -19.45 -8.82
C GLU A 16 -0.12 -19.23 -7.81
N LYS A 17 1.14 -19.19 -8.29
CA LYS A 17 2.30 -18.90 -7.43
C LYS A 17 2.24 -17.51 -6.83
N LEU A 18 1.91 -16.49 -7.63
CA LEU A 18 1.74 -15.12 -7.15
C LEU A 18 0.64 -15.04 -6.10
N LYS A 19 -0.50 -15.70 -6.33
CA LYS A 19 -1.60 -15.77 -5.35
C LYS A 19 -1.12 -16.34 -4.02
N SER A 20 -0.45 -17.49 -4.02
CA SER A 20 0.09 -18.12 -2.82
C SER A 20 1.09 -17.20 -2.10
N ILE A 21 2.09 -16.66 -2.81
CA ILE A 21 3.09 -15.75 -2.23
C ILE A 21 2.43 -14.51 -1.63
N ASN A 22 1.42 -13.95 -2.30
CA ASN A 22 0.69 -12.80 -1.80
C ASN A 22 -0.09 -13.11 -0.52
N GLU A 23 -0.71 -14.28 -0.41
CA GLU A 23 -1.37 -14.73 0.82
C GLU A 23 -0.37 -14.90 1.97
N HIS A 24 0.78 -15.54 1.72
CA HIS A 24 1.85 -15.65 2.72
C HIS A 24 2.38 -14.28 3.14
N THR A 25 2.61 -13.39 2.18
CA THR A 25 3.07 -12.01 2.43
C THR A 25 2.06 -11.23 3.28
N LYS A 26 0.75 -11.38 3.01
CA LYS A 26 -0.31 -10.76 3.83
C LYS A 26 -0.23 -11.24 5.27
N LYS A 27 -0.14 -12.55 5.49
CA LYS A 27 -0.02 -13.14 6.85
C LYS A 27 1.19 -12.61 7.60
N LEU A 28 2.37 -12.61 6.96
CA LEU A 28 3.61 -12.11 7.58
C LEU A 28 3.53 -10.61 7.90
N ARG A 29 2.88 -9.80 7.05
CA ARG A 29 2.65 -8.38 7.33
C ARG A 29 1.77 -8.17 8.56
N THR A 30 0.70 -8.96 8.70
CA THR A 30 -0.17 -8.91 9.88
C THR A 30 0.60 -9.24 11.15
N ILE A 31 1.30 -10.38 11.18
CA ILE A 31 2.10 -10.81 12.33
C ILE A 31 3.16 -9.75 12.68
N LYS A 32 3.86 -9.20 11.68
CA LYS A 32 4.85 -8.14 11.90
C LYS A 32 4.21 -6.91 12.55
N ASN A 33 3.04 -6.49 12.08
CA ASN A 33 2.36 -5.32 12.60
C ASN A 33 1.85 -5.53 14.04
N GLU A 34 1.36 -6.73 14.36
CA GLU A 34 0.98 -7.12 15.73
C GLU A 34 2.19 -7.07 16.66
N LEU A 35 3.28 -7.76 16.31
CA LEU A 35 4.53 -7.72 17.08
C LEU A 35 5.06 -6.30 17.25
N ASN A 36 4.99 -5.47 16.22
CA ASN A 36 5.43 -4.08 16.30
C ASN A 36 4.59 -3.28 17.32
N LYS A 37 3.26 -3.48 17.36
CA LYS A 37 2.40 -2.83 18.37
C LYS A 37 2.78 -3.28 19.77
N ASP A 38 2.91 -4.58 19.99
CA ASP A 38 3.23 -5.13 21.32
C ASP A 38 4.59 -4.65 21.82
N ILE A 39 5.62 -4.70 20.97
CA ILE A 39 6.98 -4.27 21.31
C ILE A 39 7.02 -2.77 21.60
N THR A 40 6.42 -1.95 20.74
CA THR A 40 6.43 -0.49 20.92
C THR A 40 5.61 -0.07 22.15
N GLN A 41 4.48 -0.71 22.41
CA GLN A 41 3.70 -0.51 23.63
C GLN A 41 4.52 -0.84 24.88
N TYR A 42 5.14 -2.02 24.93
CA TYR A 42 5.98 -2.41 26.07
C TYR A 42 7.16 -1.44 26.28
N MET A 43 7.82 -1.00 25.20
CA MET A 43 8.91 -0.04 25.29
C MET A 43 8.45 1.32 25.81
N ASN A 44 7.24 1.77 25.46
CA ASN A 44 6.66 3.01 25.98
C ASN A 44 6.30 2.89 27.46
N GLU A 45 5.60 1.82 27.86
CA GLU A 45 5.18 1.59 29.25
C GLU A 45 6.35 1.47 30.23
N ASN A 46 7.50 0.98 29.76
CA ASN A 46 8.70 0.76 30.56
C ASN A 46 9.78 1.84 30.37
N ASN A 47 9.45 2.98 29.75
CA ASN A 47 10.39 4.09 29.49
C ASN A 47 11.68 3.64 28.75
N LEU A 48 11.56 2.71 27.80
CA LEU A 48 12.65 2.16 27.00
C LEU A 48 12.80 2.86 25.64
N THR A 49 12.09 3.96 25.40
CA THR A 49 12.04 4.70 24.13
C THR A 49 13.41 5.07 23.58
N ASN A 50 14.37 5.40 24.45
CA ASN A 50 15.74 5.78 24.09
C ASN A 50 16.73 4.59 24.11
N LYS A 51 16.28 3.37 24.42
CA LYS A 51 17.16 2.20 24.50
C LYS A 51 17.37 1.57 23.13
N LYS A 52 18.58 1.04 22.94
CA LYS A 52 18.98 0.25 21.78
C LYS A 52 19.03 -1.22 22.17
N ILE A 53 18.47 -2.07 21.31
CA ILE A 53 18.52 -3.53 21.45
C ILE A 53 19.47 -4.06 20.38
N ASN A 54 20.60 -4.62 20.79
CA ASN A 54 21.57 -5.19 19.87
C ASN A 54 21.20 -6.65 19.55
N LEU A 55 21.14 -6.96 18.26
CA LEU A 55 20.96 -8.31 17.73
C LEU A 55 22.20 -8.68 16.89
N PRO A 56 22.47 -9.98 16.68
CA PRO A 56 23.55 -10.41 15.78
C PRO A 56 23.44 -9.83 14.35
N ALA A 57 22.22 -9.53 13.91
CA ALA A 57 21.92 -8.98 12.58
C ALA A 57 21.82 -7.45 12.53
N GLY A 58 21.94 -6.73 13.67
CA GLY A 58 21.86 -5.26 13.72
C GLY A 58 21.27 -4.68 15.01
N GLU A 59 21.11 -3.35 15.07
CA GLU A 59 20.46 -2.67 16.19
C GLU A 59 18.96 -2.40 15.92
N VAL A 60 18.13 -2.58 16.95
CA VAL A 60 16.72 -2.19 16.97
C VAL A 60 16.57 -1.01 17.93
N ARG A 61 15.92 0.06 17.46
CA ARG A 61 15.60 1.26 18.24
C ARG A 61 14.20 1.73 17.89
N LEU A 62 13.51 2.32 18.87
CA LEU A 62 12.23 2.98 18.60
C LEU A 62 12.50 4.23 17.75
N ILE A 63 11.76 4.37 16.65
CA ILE A 63 11.82 5.56 15.80
C ILE A 63 10.42 6.08 15.57
N GLU A 64 10.28 7.40 15.57
CA GLU A 64 9.08 8.05 15.10
C GLU A 64 9.17 8.22 13.59
N LYS A 65 8.20 7.66 12.87
CA LYS A 65 8.05 7.83 11.44
C LYS A 65 6.78 8.61 11.18
N LYS A 66 6.89 9.73 10.46
CA LYS A 66 5.73 10.41 9.90
C LYS A 66 5.21 9.60 8.71
N GLU A 67 3.99 9.11 8.81
CA GLU A 67 3.30 8.49 7.69
C GLU A 67 2.39 9.52 7.05
N TYR A 68 2.75 9.94 5.83
CA TYR A 68 1.92 10.83 5.03
C TYR A 68 0.86 9.99 4.31
N GLY A 69 -0.40 10.39 4.45
CA GLY A 69 -1.50 9.81 3.69
C GLY A 69 -1.31 10.01 2.18
N THR A 70 -1.99 9.18 1.38
CA THR A 70 -2.00 9.38 -0.07
C THR A 70 -2.69 10.70 -0.42
N LEU A 71 -2.13 11.45 -1.36
CA LEU A 71 -2.79 12.59 -2.01
C LEU A 71 -3.95 12.07 -2.89
N SER A 72 -5.04 11.67 -2.25
CA SER A 72 -6.27 11.27 -2.94
C SER A 72 -7.01 12.51 -3.44
N PHE A 73 -7.83 12.35 -4.48
CA PHE A 73 -8.69 13.44 -4.95
C PHE A 73 -9.58 13.97 -3.82
N SER A 74 -10.10 13.11 -2.95
CA SER A 74 -10.90 13.51 -1.79
C SER A 74 -10.10 14.34 -0.77
N TYR A 75 -8.82 14.01 -0.56
CA TYR A 75 -7.96 14.81 0.31
C TYR A 75 -7.66 16.18 -0.31
N ILE A 76 -7.37 16.23 -1.61
CA ILE A 76 -7.15 17.48 -2.34
C ILE A 76 -8.42 18.34 -2.31
N GLU A 77 -9.60 17.75 -2.54
CA GLU A 77 -10.90 18.42 -2.47
C GLU A 77 -11.14 19.03 -1.09
N LEU A 78 -10.95 18.25 -0.02
CA LEU A 78 -11.03 18.74 1.36
C LEU A 78 -10.08 19.91 1.61
N CYS A 79 -8.83 19.84 1.13
CA CYS A 79 -7.89 20.94 1.26
C CYS A 79 -8.35 22.19 0.51
N LEU A 80 -8.93 22.05 -0.68
CA LEU A 80 -9.44 23.15 -1.48
C LEU A 80 -10.69 23.79 -0.85
N GLU A 81 -11.60 23.01 -0.28
CA GLU A 81 -12.78 23.51 0.45
C GLU A 81 -12.42 24.41 1.64
N ASN A 82 -11.26 24.18 2.26
CA ASN A 82 -10.78 25.01 3.37
C ASN A 82 -10.19 26.36 2.91
N ILE A 83 -9.91 26.53 1.61
CA ILE A 83 -9.21 27.70 1.06
C ILE A 83 -10.11 28.49 0.12
N ILE A 84 -11.00 27.81 -0.60
CA ILE A 84 -11.86 28.37 -1.64
C ILE A 84 -13.31 28.18 -1.21
N ALA A 85 -14.10 29.25 -1.16
CA ALA A 85 -15.51 29.19 -0.76
C ALA A 85 -16.43 28.70 -1.90
N ASP A 86 -16.00 28.89 -3.15
CA ASP A 86 -16.75 28.50 -4.34
C ASP A 86 -16.60 27.01 -4.63
N LYS A 87 -17.68 26.26 -4.43
CA LYS A 87 -17.74 24.81 -4.67
C LYS A 87 -17.68 24.44 -6.15
N GLU A 88 -18.18 25.29 -7.03
CA GLU A 88 -18.14 25.02 -8.47
C GLU A 88 -16.69 25.07 -8.98
N GLN A 89 -15.92 26.05 -8.50
CA GLN A 89 -14.49 26.16 -8.80
C GLN A 89 -13.70 24.95 -8.28
N ILE A 90 -14.02 24.45 -7.09
CA ILE A 90 -13.37 23.25 -6.54
C ILE A 90 -13.65 22.03 -7.41
N GLN A 91 -14.92 21.79 -7.78
CA GLN A 91 -15.28 20.68 -8.66
C GLN A 91 -14.58 20.77 -10.01
N PHE A 92 -14.49 21.98 -10.59
CA PHE A 92 -13.74 22.20 -11.83
C PHE A 92 -12.27 21.78 -11.69
N ILE A 93 -11.59 22.21 -10.63
CA ILE A 93 -10.18 21.86 -10.38
C ILE A 93 -10.00 20.34 -10.25
N ILE A 94 -10.86 19.67 -9.46
CA ILE A 94 -10.77 18.22 -9.26
C ILE A 94 -11.00 17.46 -10.58
N ASN A 95 -11.96 17.88 -11.39
CA ASN A 95 -12.22 17.26 -12.69
C ASN A 95 -11.06 17.49 -13.67
N TYR A 96 -10.51 18.70 -13.72
CA TYR A 96 -9.33 19.00 -14.53
C TYR A 96 -8.15 18.11 -14.16
N LEU A 97 -7.89 17.91 -12.87
CA LEU A 97 -6.82 17.01 -12.42
C LEU A 97 -7.06 15.54 -12.80
N ARG A 98 -8.32 15.09 -12.89
CA ARG A 98 -8.66 13.73 -13.37
C ARG A 98 -8.40 13.58 -14.87
N GLU A 99 -8.76 14.59 -15.65
CA GLU A 99 -8.64 14.57 -17.11
C GLU A 99 -7.20 14.70 -17.60
N GLN A 100 -6.37 15.48 -16.91
CA GLN A 100 -4.95 15.66 -17.25
C GLN A 100 -4.06 14.50 -16.77
N ARG A 101 -4.58 13.61 -15.94
CA ARG A 101 -3.81 12.46 -15.47
C ARG A 101 -3.58 11.51 -16.64
N ASP A 102 -2.33 11.16 -16.91
CA ASP A 102 -1.99 10.17 -17.93
C ASP A 102 -2.56 8.79 -17.51
N VAL A 103 -3.59 8.34 -18.22
CA VAL A 103 -4.27 7.06 -17.98
C VAL A 103 -3.99 6.16 -19.18
N SER A 104 -3.07 5.21 -19.01
CA SER A 104 -2.85 4.15 -19.99
C SER A 104 -3.75 2.95 -19.69
N THR A 105 -4.62 2.59 -20.62
CA THR A 105 -5.40 1.34 -20.54
C THR A 105 -4.53 0.17 -20.99
N VAL A 106 -4.27 -0.78 -20.09
CA VAL A 106 -3.50 -2.01 -20.39
C VAL A 106 -4.47 -3.19 -20.41
N GLN A 107 -4.37 -4.05 -21.42
CA GLN A 107 -5.12 -5.31 -21.47
C GLN A 107 -4.47 -6.32 -20.52
N GLU A 108 -5.27 -6.89 -19.62
CA GLU A 108 -4.80 -7.87 -18.63
C GLU A 108 -5.63 -9.15 -18.70
N LEU A 109 -4.97 -10.30 -18.52
CA LEU A 109 -5.64 -11.59 -18.42
C LEU A 109 -6.12 -11.79 -16.97
N ARG A 110 -7.35 -12.29 -16.79
CA ARG A 110 -7.90 -12.58 -15.47
C ARG A 110 -8.43 -14.00 -15.41
N LEU A 111 -7.94 -14.78 -14.45
CA LEU A 111 -8.49 -16.11 -14.18
C LEU A 111 -9.80 -15.94 -13.40
N ILE A 112 -10.91 -16.42 -13.97
CA ILE A 112 -12.21 -16.44 -13.29
C ILE A 112 -12.42 -17.87 -12.79
N SER A 113 -12.29 -18.09 -11.48
CA SER A 113 -12.67 -19.35 -10.85
C SER A 113 -14.21 -19.45 -10.80
N LYS A 114 -14.76 -20.64 -11.08
CA LYS A 114 -16.18 -20.94 -10.85
C LYS A 114 -16.48 -21.12 -9.37
#